data_AF-A0AAE9CYN3-F1
#
_entry.id   AF-A0AAE9CYN3-F1
#
_cell.length_a   1.000
_cell.length_b   1.000
_cell.length_c   1.000
_cell.angle_alpha   90.00
_cell.angle_beta   90.00
_cell.angle_gamma   90.00
#
_symmetry.space_group_name_H-M   'P 1'
#
loop_
_entity.id
_entity.type
_entity.pdbx_description
1 polymer ?
#
loop_
_entity_poly.entity_id
_entity_poly.type
_entity_poly.pdbx_seq_one_letter_code
_entity_poly.pdbx_strand_id
1 'polypeptide(L)'
;MLQFLLLFISFTLFYISNTASVDSSASGVLCSVSVGRDELKCYMRLLEMTQTTVTTDWKSRFEVEEFRTSCDHIRDCYESMKCRKNDTDILQARKSTKGYCDRMLFMSDNFPDCIQKLNNKNSQCWQKYIPVPGYSCTDIFGAKNCVKSDVEKICGKSEWIRFRDGMIAQQKSAHPDCNFDEFETL
;
A
#
# COMPACT_ATOMS: atom_id res chain seq x y z
N MET A 1 13.51 -8.36 -3.79
CA MET A 1 13.10 -8.38 -2.36
C MET A 1 14.18 -7.87 -1.41
N LEU A 2 15.45 -8.28 -1.53
CA LEU A 2 16.51 -7.82 -0.62
C LEU A 2 16.94 -6.35 -0.85
N GLN A 3 16.86 -5.85 -2.09
CA GLN A 3 17.33 -4.52 -2.46
C GLN A 3 16.42 -3.37 -1.98
N PHE A 4 15.10 -3.59 -1.89
CA PHE A 4 14.17 -2.61 -1.33
C PHE A 4 14.26 -2.51 0.20
N LEU A 5 14.52 -3.63 0.88
CA LEU A 5 14.81 -3.65 2.31
C LEU A 5 16.08 -2.86 2.66
N LEU A 6 17.11 -2.91 1.80
CA LEU A 6 18.38 -2.21 2.05
C LEU A 6 18.28 -0.67 1.90
N LEU A 7 17.41 -0.16 1.03
CA LEU A 7 17.21 1.28 0.85
C LEU A 7 16.41 1.94 1.99
N PHE A 8 15.53 1.19 2.66
CA PHE A 8 14.83 1.69 3.85
C PHE A 8 15.71 1.67 5.11
N ILE A 9 16.70 0.76 5.19
CA ILE A 9 17.65 0.66 6.31
C ILE A 9 18.75 1.74 6.22
N SER A 10 19.11 2.22 5.03
CA SER A 10 20.16 3.24 4.89
C SER A 10 19.70 4.66 5.28
N PHE A 11 18.40 4.94 5.27
CA PHE A 11 17.85 6.24 5.69
C PHE A 11 17.84 6.44 7.22
N THR A 12 17.99 5.38 8.03
CA THR A 12 17.87 5.45 9.50
C THR A 12 19.19 5.70 10.24
N LEU A 13 20.33 5.80 9.54
CA LEU A 13 21.66 5.91 10.18
C LEU A 13 22.35 7.28 10.05
N PHE A 14 21.73 8.28 9.45
CA PHE A 14 22.25 9.64 9.49
C PHE A 14 21.25 10.58 10.17
N TYR A 15 21.77 11.37 11.13
CA TYR A 15 21.10 12.38 11.96
C TYR A 15 20.58 11.96 13.34
N ILE A 16 21.47 11.40 14.17
CA ILE A 16 21.48 11.76 15.61
C ILE A 16 22.51 12.88 15.79
N SER A 17 22.16 14.10 15.40
CA SER A 17 22.86 15.29 15.86
C SER A 17 22.09 15.89 17.03
N ASN A 18 22.61 15.62 18.24
CA ASN A 18 22.13 16.19 19.50
C ASN A 18 22.16 17.72 19.47
N THR A 19 21.00 18.37 19.57
CA THR A 19 20.88 19.69 20.20
C THR A 19 19.64 19.69 21.09
N ALA A 20 19.85 19.40 22.37
CA ALA A 20 18.83 19.60 23.38
C ALA A 20 18.67 21.11 23.62
N SER A 21 17.59 21.69 23.13
CA SER A 21 17.08 22.97 23.66
C SER A 21 15.82 22.66 24.45
N VAL A 22 15.93 22.76 25.78
CA VAL A 22 14.81 22.60 26.70
C VAL A 22 14.06 23.93 26.71
N ASP A 23 12.94 23.99 26.01
CA ASP A 23 12.01 25.10 26.14
C ASP A 23 10.82 24.65 27.00
N SER A 24 10.90 24.99 28.28
CA SER A 24 9.82 24.81 29.24
C SER A 24 8.79 25.91 29.07
N SER A 25 7.73 25.65 28.30
CA SER A 25 6.51 26.46 28.36
C SER A 25 5.35 25.65 28.96
N ALA A 26 4.66 26.32 29.87
CA ALA A 26 3.63 25.80 30.74
C ALA A 26 2.46 25.16 29.97
N SER A 27 1.88 24.12 30.57
CA SER A 27 0.74 23.33 30.05
C SER A 27 1.03 22.55 28.77
N GLY A 28 2.14 21.82 28.69
CA GLY A 28 2.56 21.14 27.47
C GLY A 28 3.14 19.76 27.75
N VAL A 29 2.75 18.78 26.93
CA VAL A 29 3.36 17.44 26.89
C VAL A 29 4.88 17.59 26.77
N LEU A 30 5.65 16.87 27.60
CA LEU A 30 7.10 16.85 27.53
C LEU A 30 7.53 16.11 26.25
N CYS A 31 7.75 16.87 25.18
CA CYS A 31 7.81 16.31 23.84
C CYS A 31 8.99 15.35 23.59
N SER A 32 10.13 15.44 24.30
CA SER A 32 11.28 14.56 24.00
C SER A 32 11.00 13.08 24.26
N VAL A 33 10.40 12.74 25.39
CA VAL A 33 10.09 11.34 25.77
C VAL A 33 8.86 10.82 25.01
N SER A 34 7.86 11.67 24.76
CA SER A 34 6.67 11.26 24.00
C SER A 34 6.99 11.02 22.53
N VAL A 35 7.89 11.80 21.93
CA VAL A 35 8.29 11.63 20.52
C VAL A 35 8.86 10.24 20.28
N GLY A 36 9.85 9.79 21.05
CA GLY A 36 10.42 8.45 20.87
C GLY A 36 9.41 7.32 21.09
N ARG A 37 8.45 7.50 22.02
CA ARG A 37 7.37 6.52 22.26
C ARG A 37 6.39 6.47 21.08
N ASP A 38 5.97 7.62 20.58
CA ASP A 38 5.00 7.72 19.48
C ASP A 38 5.62 7.19 18.17
N GLU A 39 6.88 7.50 17.91
CA GLU A 39 7.63 6.95 16.78
C GLU A 39 7.73 5.43 16.84
N LEU A 40 8.13 4.87 17.98
CA LEU A 40 8.17 3.42 18.16
C LEU A 40 6.79 2.79 17.95
N LYS A 41 5.73 3.40 18.48
CA LYS A 41 4.35 2.93 18.29
C LYS A 41 3.96 2.92 16.81
N CYS A 42 4.22 3.99 16.07
CA CYS A 42 3.87 4.06 14.65
C CYS A 42 4.75 3.12 13.81
N TYR A 43 6.01 2.94 14.18
CA TYR A 43 6.87 1.94 13.56
C TYR A 43 6.33 0.52 13.73
N MET A 44 5.85 0.16 14.93
CA MET A 44 5.22 -1.14 15.15
C MET A 44 3.94 -1.33 14.31
N ARG A 45 3.12 -0.28 14.14
CA ARG A 45 1.95 -0.32 13.24
C ARG A 45 2.34 -0.44 11.76
N LEU A 46 3.46 0.16 11.36
CA LEU A 46 4.00 0.02 10.02
C LEU A 46 4.48 -1.42 9.77
N LEU A 47 5.13 -2.06 10.75
CA LEU A 47 5.51 -3.46 10.68
C LEU A 47 4.29 -4.38 10.59
N GLU A 48 3.25 -4.13 11.38
CA GLU A 48 1.96 -4.84 11.30
C GLU A 48 1.37 -4.74 9.89
N MET A 49 1.24 -3.53 9.34
CA MET A 49 0.75 -3.33 7.96
C MET A 49 1.61 -4.07 6.93
N THR A 50 2.93 -4.03 7.07
CA THR A 50 3.86 -4.71 6.16
C THR A 50 3.72 -6.23 6.25
N GLN A 51 3.52 -6.76 7.46
CA GLN A 51 3.26 -8.17 7.67
C GLN A 51 1.94 -8.57 7.03
N THR A 52 0.86 -7.82 7.27
CA THR A 52 -0.44 -8.09 6.67
C THR A 52 -0.36 -8.05 5.15
N THR A 53 0.34 -7.07 4.56
CA THR A 53 0.57 -7.01 3.11
C THR A 53 1.07 -8.33 2.53
N VAL A 54 2.07 -8.95 3.17
CA VAL A 54 2.73 -10.13 2.61
C VAL A 54 1.94 -11.43 2.86
N THR A 55 1.04 -11.44 3.85
CA THR A 55 0.23 -12.60 4.19
C THR A 55 -1.18 -12.57 3.60
N THR A 56 -1.68 -11.40 3.20
CA THR A 56 -3.04 -11.25 2.66
C THR A 56 -3.19 -11.96 1.32
N ASP A 57 -4.19 -12.85 1.22
CA ASP A 57 -4.81 -13.19 -0.06
C ASP A 57 -5.64 -12.00 -0.54
N TRP A 58 -5.12 -11.28 -1.53
CA TRP A 58 -5.76 -10.09 -2.11
C TRP A 58 -7.09 -10.34 -2.82
N LYS A 59 -7.49 -11.61 -2.98
CA LYS A 59 -8.81 -12.01 -3.50
C LYS A 59 -9.78 -12.39 -2.39
N SER A 60 -9.31 -12.49 -1.15
CA SER A 60 -10.10 -12.78 0.05
C SER A 60 -10.63 -11.49 0.64
N ARG A 61 -11.96 -11.33 0.67
CA ARG A 61 -12.57 -10.14 1.28
C ARG A 61 -12.16 -9.97 2.74
N PHE A 62 -12.15 -11.06 3.50
CA PHE A 62 -11.84 -11.04 4.93
C PHE A 62 -10.40 -10.57 5.20
N GLU A 63 -9.42 -11.13 4.50
CA GLU A 63 -8.01 -10.77 4.69
C GLU A 63 -7.68 -9.36 4.19
N VAL A 64 -8.39 -8.89 3.16
CA VAL A 64 -8.26 -7.50 2.70
C VAL A 64 -8.87 -6.50 3.69
N GLU A 65 -9.93 -6.86 4.42
CA GLU A 65 -10.42 -6.02 5.54
C GLU A 65 -9.42 -5.93 6.69
N GLU A 66 -8.69 -7.02 6.99
CA GLU A 66 -7.60 -7.00 7.97
C GLU A 66 -6.48 -6.05 7.53
N PHE A 67 -6.10 -6.10 6.25
CA PHE A 67 -5.16 -5.13 5.68
C PHE A 67 -5.68 -3.69 5.77
N ARG A 68 -6.96 -3.43 5.43
CA ARG A 68 -7.57 -2.11 5.57
C ARG A 68 -7.50 -1.60 7.02
N THR A 69 -7.75 -2.48 7.98
CA THR A 69 -7.64 -2.14 9.41
C THR A 69 -6.21 -1.76 9.78
N SER A 70 -5.21 -2.47 9.26
CA SER A 70 -3.80 -2.11 9.48
C SER A 70 -3.45 -0.74 8.90
N CYS A 71 -4.02 -0.38 7.74
CA CYS A 71 -3.92 0.95 7.13
C CYS A 71 -4.54 2.05 8.00
N ASP A 72 -5.71 1.79 8.59
CA ASP A 72 -6.35 2.72 9.52
C ASP A 72 -5.49 2.91 10.80
N HIS A 73 -4.95 1.82 11.37
CA HIS A 73 -4.11 1.89 12.55
C HIS A 73 -2.85 2.74 12.37
N ILE A 74 -2.15 2.62 11.24
CA ILE A 74 -0.95 3.43 10.97
C ILE A 74 -1.31 4.89 10.68
N ARG A 75 -2.41 5.16 9.95
CA ARG A 75 -2.90 6.52 9.71
C ARG A 75 -3.21 7.22 11.02
N ASP A 76 -4.01 6.58 11.86
CA ASP A 76 -4.42 7.12 13.16
C ASP A 76 -3.21 7.35 14.08
N CYS A 77 -2.18 6.49 13.96
CA CYS A 77 -0.93 6.69 14.68
C CYS A 77 -0.25 8.00 14.28
N TYR A 78 -0.03 8.23 12.97
CA TYR A 78 0.58 9.46 12.48
C TYR A 78 -0.27 10.72 12.76
N GLU A 79 -1.59 10.60 12.84
CA GLU A 79 -2.47 11.70 13.23
C GLU A 79 -2.39 12.03 14.72
N SER A 80 -2.11 11.03 15.55
CA SER A 80 -1.98 11.19 17.01
C SER A 80 -0.67 11.86 17.46
N MET A 81 0.35 11.98 16.58
CA MET A 81 1.67 12.53 16.90
C MET A 81 1.67 14.06 17.07
N LYS A 82 1.18 14.55 18.22
CA LYS A 82 1.03 16.00 18.49
C LYS A 82 2.36 16.77 18.39
N CYS A 83 3.44 16.22 18.94
CA CYS A 83 4.75 16.88 19.00
C CYS A 83 5.46 16.96 17.64
N ARG A 84 5.04 16.18 16.63
CA ARG A 84 5.60 16.18 15.27
C ARG A 84 4.56 16.46 14.20
N LYS A 85 3.46 17.15 14.54
CA LYS A 85 2.33 17.37 13.62
C LYS A 85 2.74 18.06 12.31
N ASN A 86 3.68 19.00 12.38
CA ASN A 86 4.17 19.78 11.24
C ASN A 86 5.53 19.31 10.72
N ASP A 87 6.03 18.19 11.25
CA ASP A 87 7.29 17.61 10.82
C ASP A 87 7.17 17.06 9.40
N THR A 88 8.09 17.45 8.53
CA THR A 88 8.03 17.11 7.09
C THR A 88 8.12 15.61 6.85
N ASP A 89 8.86 14.87 7.68
CA ASP A 89 9.04 13.44 7.52
C ASP A 89 7.75 12.70 7.91
N ILE A 90 7.08 13.14 8.98
CA ILE A 90 5.78 12.58 9.39
C ILE A 90 4.70 12.90 8.35
N LEU A 91 4.70 14.11 7.79
CA LEU A 91 3.76 14.49 6.72
C LEU A 91 4.01 13.64 5.46
N GLN A 92 5.27 13.41 5.09
CA GLN A 92 5.63 12.57 3.95
C GLN A 92 5.29 11.10 4.19
N ALA A 93 5.54 10.57 5.40
CA ALA A 93 5.17 9.23 5.80
C ALA A 93 3.65 9.03 5.68
N ARG A 94 2.85 9.97 6.22
CA ARG A 94 1.38 9.95 6.09
C ARG A 94 0.92 9.90 4.64
N LYS A 95 1.47 10.76 3.79
CA LYS A 95 1.13 10.81 2.36
C LYS A 95 1.50 9.49 1.66
N SER A 96 2.68 8.95 1.96
CA SER A 96 3.19 7.72 1.38
C SER A 96 2.36 6.51 1.80
N THR A 97 2.05 6.39 3.09
CA THR A 97 1.18 5.35 3.65
C THR A 97 -0.21 5.42 3.06
N LYS A 98 -0.83 6.61 2.96
CA LYS A 98 -2.13 6.77 2.32
C LYS A 98 -2.11 6.27 0.87
N GLY A 99 -1.15 6.74 0.07
CA GLY A 99 -1.03 6.32 -1.33
C GLY A 99 -0.76 4.83 -1.49
N TYR A 100 -0.01 4.23 -0.56
CA TYR A 100 0.19 2.79 -0.51
C TYR A 100 -1.11 2.04 -0.22
N CYS A 101 -1.85 2.42 0.82
CA CYS A 101 -3.14 1.83 1.16
C CYS A 101 -4.16 1.95 0.03
N ASP A 102 -4.31 3.14 -0.57
CA ASP A 102 -5.21 3.37 -1.70
C ASP A 102 -4.87 2.43 -2.88
N ARG A 103 -3.58 2.25 -3.20
CA ARG A 103 -3.13 1.34 -4.26
C ARG A 103 -3.49 -0.11 -3.96
N MET A 104 -3.17 -0.58 -2.78
CA MET A 104 -3.36 -1.98 -2.39
C MET A 104 -4.84 -2.35 -2.27
N LEU A 105 -5.69 -1.40 -1.84
CA LEU A 105 -7.13 -1.57 -1.71
C LEU A 105 -7.92 -1.30 -3.00
N PHE A 106 -7.26 -0.78 -4.06
CA PHE A 106 -7.92 -0.41 -5.31
C PHE A 106 -8.84 -1.52 -5.85
N MET A 107 -8.36 -2.75 -5.90
CA MET A 107 -9.13 -3.85 -6.47
C MET A 107 -10.37 -4.18 -5.63
N SER A 108 -10.21 -4.32 -4.31
CA SER A 108 -11.31 -4.68 -3.40
C SER A 108 -12.36 -3.58 -3.29
N ASP A 109 -11.95 -2.30 -3.37
CA ASP A 109 -12.84 -1.16 -3.31
C ASP A 109 -13.68 -1.00 -4.59
N ASN A 110 -13.07 -1.26 -5.75
CA ASN A 110 -13.67 -0.92 -7.04
C ASN A 110 -14.33 -2.10 -7.77
N PHE A 111 -13.91 -3.34 -7.47
CA PHE A 111 -14.32 -4.55 -8.17
C PHE A 111 -14.79 -5.71 -7.27
N PRO A 112 -15.42 -5.49 -6.09
CA PRO A 112 -15.73 -6.57 -5.16
C PRO A 112 -16.61 -7.68 -5.77
N ASP A 113 -17.62 -7.29 -6.56
CA ASP A 113 -18.52 -8.24 -7.23
C ASP A 113 -17.80 -9.07 -8.29
N CYS A 114 -16.90 -8.44 -9.05
CA CYS A 114 -16.13 -9.14 -10.09
C CYS A 114 -15.13 -10.12 -9.48
N ILE A 115 -14.42 -9.71 -8.41
CA ILE A 115 -13.54 -10.61 -7.63
C ILE A 115 -14.34 -11.83 -7.16
N GLN A 116 -15.52 -11.62 -6.58
CA GLN A 116 -16.34 -12.73 -6.09
C GLN A 116 -16.73 -13.70 -7.21
N LYS A 117 -17.15 -13.18 -8.38
CA LYS A 117 -17.49 -14.02 -9.54
C LYS A 117 -16.27 -14.79 -10.08
N LEU A 118 -15.10 -14.15 -10.12
CA LEU A 118 -13.85 -14.78 -10.55
C LEU A 118 -13.37 -15.86 -9.56
N ASN A 119 -13.48 -15.60 -8.26
CA ASN A 119 -13.23 -16.58 -7.20
C ASN A 119 -14.14 -17.80 -7.38
N ASN A 120 -15.44 -17.59 -7.63
CA ASN A 120 -16.40 -18.67 -7.86
C ASN A 120 -16.10 -19.45 -9.16
N LYS A 121 -15.68 -18.75 -10.23
CA LYS A 121 -15.29 -19.39 -11.48
C LYS A 121 -14.02 -20.24 -11.30
N ASN A 122 -13.11 -19.80 -10.44
CA ASN A 122 -11.93 -20.52 -10.00
C ASN A 122 -11.07 -21.04 -11.17
N SER A 123 -10.83 -20.19 -12.18
CA SER A 123 -10.00 -20.56 -13.33
C SER A 123 -8.53 -20.76 -12.91
N GLN A 124 -7.76 -21.53 -13.69
CA GLN A 124 -6.33 -21.68 -13.44
C GLN A 124 -5.56 -20.36 -13.56
N CYS A 125 -6.00 -19.45 -14.44
CA CYS A 125 -5.42 -18.12 -14.55
C CYS A 125 -5.66 -17.32 -13.27
N TRP A 126 -6.91 -17.23 -12.84
CA TRP A 126 -7.30 -16.47 -11.66
C TRP A 126 -6.65 -17.01 -10.40
N GLN A 127 -6.54 -18.33 -10.22
CA GLN A 127 -5.84 -18.92 -9.08
C GLN A 127 -4.37 -18.45 -9.00
N LYS A 128 -3.66 -18.43 -10.14
CA LYS A 128 -2.23 -18.08 -10.20
C LYS A 128 -1.96 -16.59 -10.20
N TYR A 129 -2.92 -15.79 -10.64
CA TYR A 129 -2.76 -14.34 -10.72
C TYR A 129 -2.66 -13.72 -9.32
N ILE A 130 -1.71 -12.83 -9.08
CA ILE A 130 -1.59 -12.11 -7.80
C ILE A 130 -1.86 -10.63 -8.10
N PRO A 131 -3.04 -10.09 -7.72
CA PRO A 131 -3.51 -8.78 -8.17
C PRO A 131 -2.93 -7.65 -7.31
N VAL A 132 -1.61 -7.54 -7.26
CA VAL A 132 -0.97 -6.58 -6.37
C VAL A 132 -0.25 -5.49 -7.16
N PRO A 133 -0.74 -4.24 -7.13
CA PRO A 133 -0.05 -3.11 -7.74
C PRO A 133 1.33 -2.90 -7.11
N GLY A 134 2.33 -2.62 -7.93
CA GLY A 134 3.66 -2.24 -7.45
C GLY A 134 4.67 -3.38 -7.30
N TYR A 135 4.44 -4.56 -7.88
CA TYR A 135 5.37 -5.70 -7.77
C TYR A 135 6.18 -6.01 -9.04
N SER A 136 5.78 -5.49 -10.20
CA SER A 136 6.43 -5.78 -11.48
C SER A 136 6.12 -4.72 -12.54
N CYS A 137 7.07 -4.46 -13.44
CA CYS A 137 6.83 -3.73 -14.69
C CYS A 137 6.12 -4.61 -15.75
N THR A 138 6.19 -5.93 -15.60
CA THR A 138 5.69 -6.90 -16.59
C THR A 138 4.60 -7.78 -16.00
N ASP A 139 3.83 -8.44 -16.88
CA ASP A 139 2.81 -9.45 -16.50
C ASP A 139 1.77 -8.95 -15.49
N ILE A 140 1.42 -7.65 -15.53
CA ILE A 140 0.48 -7.03 -14.57
C ILE A 140 -0.93 -7.63 -14.61
N PHE A 141 -1.26 -8.36 -15.70
CA PHE A 141 -2.51 -9.09 -15.89
C PHE A 141 -2.31 -10.62 -15.98
N GLY A 142 -1.26 -11.12 -15.33
CA GLY A 142 -0.90 -12.52 -15.27
C GLY A 142 -0.23 -13.01 -16.56
N ALA A 143 0.23 -14.27 -16.53
CA ALA A 143 0.95 -14.86 -17.64
C ALA A 143 0.12 -14.79 -18.94
N LYS A 144 0.73 -14.23 -20.00
CA LYS A 144 0.08 -14.01 -21.30
C LYS A 144 -1.21 -13.18 -21.21
N ASN A 145 -1.31 -12.28 -20.23
CA ASN A 145 -2.47 -11.41 -19.98
C ASN A 145 -3.79 -12.18 -19.80
N CYS A 146 -3.71 -13.40 -19.23
CA CYS A 146 -4.86 -14.31 -19.16
C CYS A 146 -6.04 -13.72 -18.37
N VAL A 147 -5.80 -12.78 -17.45
CA VAL A 147 -6.84 -12.13 -16.63
C VAL A 147 -7.85 -11.38 -17.50
N LYS A 148 -7.43 -10.83 -18.64
CA LYS A 148 -8.35 -10.17 -19.60
C LYS A 148 -9.51 -11.09 -19.97
N SER A 149 -9.18 -12.30 -20.45
CA SER A 149 -10.20 -13.26 -20.90
C SER A 149 -11.16 -13.61 -19.77
N ASP A 150 -10.65 -13.79 -18.55
CA ASP A 150 -11.49 -14.14 -17.41
C ASP A 150 -12.42 -12.99 -17.01
N VAL A 151 -11.90 -11.78 -16.90
CA VAL A 151 -12.70 -10.59 -16.56
C VAL A 151 -13.73 -10.30 -17.65
N GLU A 152 -13.35 -10.31 -18.93
CA GLU A 152 -14.29 -10.05 -20.03
C GLU A 152 -15.43 -11.07 -20.06
N LYS A 153 -15.15 -12.36 -19.84
CA LYS A 153 -16.16 -13.43 -19.88
C LYS A 153 -17.08 -13.42 -18.66
N ILE A 154 -16.56 -13.06 -17.49
CA ILE A 154 -17.28 -13.20 -16.21
C ILE A 154 -17.93 -11.88 -15.78
N CYS A 155 -17.26 -10.76 -16.03
CA CYS A 155 -17.68 -9.44 -15.58
C CYS A 155 -18.00 -8.48 -16.74
N GLY A 156 -17.61 -8.81 -17.96
CA GLY A 156 -17.90 -8.03 -19.17
C GLY A 156 -16.76 -7.11 -19.60
N LYS A 157 -16.81 -6.70 -20.86
CA LYS A 157 -15.76 -5.88 -21.50
C LYS A 157 -15.58 -4.50 -20.88
N SER A 158 -16.67 -3.84 -20.47
CA SER A 158 -16.60 -2.54 -19.79
C SER A 158 -15.87 -2.66 -18.44
N GLU A 159 -16.11 -3.74 -17.70
CA GLU A 159 -15.45 -3.97 -16.41
C GLU A 159 -13.98 -4.28 -16.59
N TRP A 160 -13.62 -5.03 -17.65
CA TRP A 160 -12.22 -5.23 -18.04
C TRP A 160 -11.50 -3.91 -18.28
N ILE A 161 -12.06 -3.01 -19.10
CA ILE A 161 -11.43 -1.71 -19.40
C ILE A 161 -11.20 -0.92 -18.11
N ARG A 162 -12.21 -0.85 -17.24
CA ARG A 162 -12.11 -0.14 -15.95
C ARG A 162 -11.05 -0.74 -15.03
N PHE A 163 -11.00 -2.07 -14.93
CA PHE A 163 -10.00 -2.80 -14.16
C PHE A 163 -8.60 -2.56 -14.70
N ARG A 164 -8.42 -2.74 -16.01
CA ARG A 164 -7.15 -2.56 -16.71
C ARG A 164 -6.58 -1.16 -16.51
N ASP A 165 -7.37 -0.14 -16.80
CA ASP A 165 -6.93 1.26 -16.75
C ASP A 165 -6.57 1.66 -15.33
N GLY A 166 -7.38 1.24 -14.35
CA GLY A 166 -7.12 1.53 -12.95
C GLY A 166 -5.90 0.79 -12.41
N MET A 167 -5.68 -0.47 -12.78
CA MET A 167 -4.47 -1.21 -12.43
C MET A 167 -3.22 -0.57 -13.05
N ILE A 168 -3.27 -0.18 -14.33
CA ILE A 168 -2.17 0.54 -14.98
C ILE A 168 -1.88 1.86 -14.25
N ALA A 169 -2.91 2.62 -13.85
CA ALA A 169 -2.73 3.85 -13.10
C ALA A 169 -2.04 3.61 -11.73
N GLN A 170 -2.45 2.57 -11.00
CA GLN A 170 -1.79 2.20 -9.74
C GLN A 170 -0.33 1.77 -9.98
N GLN A 171 -0.05 1.04 -11.06
CA GLN A 171 1.30 0.60 -11.41
C GLN A 171 2.20 1.77 -11.82
N LYS A 172 1.72 2.70 -12.66
CA LYS A 172 2.43 3.94 -13.01
C LYS A 172 2.77 4.77 -11.77
N SER A 173 1.86 4.82 -10.79
CA SER A 173 2.13 5.51 -9.52
C SER A 173 3.18 4.81 -8.67
N ALA A 174 3.28 3.48 -8.72
CA ALA A 174 4.23 2.72 -7.92
C ALA A 174 5.61 2.62 -8.59
N HIS A 175 5.64 2.58 -9.92
CA HIS A 175 6.83 2.42 -10.74
C HIS A 175 6.84 3.39 -11.91
N PRO A 176 7.21 4.66 -11.68
CA PRO A 176 7.22 5.68 -12.72
C PRO A 176 8.20 5.39 -13.87
N ASP A 177 9.20 4.55 -13.63
CA ASP A 177 10.23 4.20 -14.62
C ASP A 177 9.84 3.02 -15.53
N CYS A 178 8.73 2.31 -15.25
CA CYS A 178 8.24 1.24 -16.12
C CYS A 178 7.42 1.81 -17.29
N ASN A 179 7.52 1.19 -18.46
CA ASN A 179 6.60 1.44 -19.57
C ASN A 179 5.41 0.47 -19.50
N PHE A 180 4.18 1.00 -19.49
CA PHE A 180 2.95 0.21 -19.45
C PHE A 180 2.07 0.37 -20.70
N ASP A 181 2.54 1.06 -21.75
CA ASP A 181 1.76 1.37 -22.95
C ASP A 181 1.27 0.12 -23.67
N GLU A 182 2.05 -0.97 -23.63
CA GLU A 182 1.66 -2.26 -24.21
C GLU A 182 0.37 -2.83 -23.59
N PHE A 183 0.08 -2.47 -22.34
CA PHE A 183 -1.10 -2.97 -21.62
C PHE A 183 -2.35 -2.13 -21.89
N GLU A 184 -2.23 -0.89 -22.37
CA GLU A 184 -3.36 0.03 -22.60
C GLU A 184 -4.27 -0.43 -23.75
N THR A 185 -3.73 -1.25 -24.66
CA THR A 185 -4.44 -1.77 -25.83
C THR A 185 -5.04 -3.16 -25.62
N LEU A 186 -4.75 -3.81 -24.49
CA LEU A 186 -5.33 -5.10 -24.11
C LEU A 186 -6.83 -4.95 -23.85
#